data_AF-F9DEH9-F1
#
_entry.id   AF-F9DEH9-F1
#
_cell.length_a   1.000
_cell.length_b   1.000
_cell.length_c   1.000
_cell.angle_alpha   90.00
_cell.angle_beta   90.00
_cell.angle_gamma   90.00
#
_symmetry.space_group_name_H-M   'P 1'
#
loop_
_entity.id
_entity.type
_entity.pdbx_description
1 polymer ?
#
loop_
_entity_poly.entity_id
_entity_poly.type
_entity_poly.pdbx_seq_one_letter_code
_entity_poly.pdbx_strand_id
1 'polypeptide(L)'
;MEKTYKHNKQNNISFIKQWIERYNNTSHDFYDDYHIDEIDNSLSKAKELWWNASVHIYNDFTSYIKELNLEYGVILCICISNFYTKTNIPRKWDNAILEGIDTPPSLYIYNKNNADIISWLKQCTLLECEYIKGTEVYYHEIKDVDDCYKTIFITQTKL
;
A
#
# COMPACT_ATOMS: atom_id res chain seq x y z
N MET A 1 7.48 1.43 26.69
CA MET A 1 8.19 0.59 25.69
C MET A 1 7.44 0.81 24.39
N GLU A 2 8.03 1.49 23.41
CA GLU A 2 7.38 1.60 22.09
C GLU A 2 7.23 0.19 21.53
N LYS A 3 6.01 -0.17 21.11
CA LYS A 3 5.80 -1.43 20.41
C LYS A 3 6.44 -1.27 19.03
N THR A 4 7.46 -2.07 18.75
CA THR A 4 8.07 -2.16 17.42
C THR A 4 7.49 -3.37 16.70
N TYR A 5 7.09 -3.20 15.44
CA TYR A 5 6.68 -4.33 14.62
C TYR A 5 7.87 -5.28 14.45
N LYS A 6 7.68 -6.56 14.80
CA LYS A 6 8.69 -7.59 14.57
C LYS A 6 8.55 -8.08 13.14
N HIS A 7 9.35 -7.49 12.24
CA HIS A 7 9.35 -7.81 10.81
C HIS A 7 9.37 -9.32 10.55
N ASN A 8 8.28 -9.84 9.98
CA ASN A 8 8.11 -11.26 9.65
C ASN A 8 8.28 -11.51 8.15
N LYS A 9 9.50 -11.29 7.64
CA LYS A 9 9.81 -11.44 6.21
C LYS A 9 9.42 -12.83 5.66
N GLN A 10 9.63 -13.89 6.44
CA GLN A 10 9.31 -15.26 5.99
C GLN A 10 7.82 -15.43 5.70
N ASN A 11 6.95 -14.92 6.57
CA ASN A 11 5.50 -14.94 6.35
C ASN A 11 5.10 -14.14 5.12
N ASN A 12 5.63 -12.91 5.00
CA ASN A 12 5.37 -12.03 3.85
C ASN A 12 5.74 -12.71 2.52
N ILE A 13 6.94 -13.30 2.46
CA ILE A 13 7.42 -14.02 1.27
C ILE A 13 6.58 -15.27 0.99
N SER A 14 6.13 -15.99 2.02
CA SER A 14 5.23 -17.13 1.84
C SER A 14 3.89 -16.70 1.24
N PHE A 15 3.32 -15.60 1.71
CA PHE A 15 2.06 -15.07 1.20
C PHE A 15 2.16 -14.70 -0.28
N ILE A 16 3.14 -13.86 -0.66
CA ILE A 16 3.28 -13.40 -2.05
C ILE A 16 3.62 -14.56 -3.00
N LYS A 17 4.34 -15.59 -2.54
CA LYS A 17 4.56 -16.82 -3.33
C LYS A 17 3.26 -17.51 -3.69
N GLN A 18 2.42 -17.78 -2.68
CA GLN A 18 1.13 -18.43 -2.89
C GLN A 18 0.20 -17.57 -3.76
N TRP A 19 0.28 -16.25 -3.63
CA TRP A 19 -0.42 -15.34 -4.53
C TRP A 19 0.08 -15.49 -5.97
N ILE A 20 1.39 -15.40 -6.22
CA ILE A 20 1.95 -15.54 -7.58
C ILE A 20 1.54 -16.88 -8.20
N GLU A 21 1.63 -17.99 -7.45
CA GLU A 21 1.23 -19.32 -7.93
C GLU A 21 -0.23 -19.39 -8.38
N ARG A 22 -1.14 -18.69 -7.69
CA ARG A 22 -2.55 -18.61 -8.06
C ARG A 22 -2.78 -17.85 -9.36
N TYR A 23 -2.02 -16.78 -9.60
CA TYR A 23 -2.31 -15.82 -10.68
C TYR A 23 -1.37 -15.89 -11.89
N ASN A 24 -0.32 -16.71 -11.86
CA ASN A 24 0.65 -16.82 -12.96
C ASN A 24 0.06 -17.27 -14.31
N ASN A 25 -1.20 -17.73 -14.32
CA ASN A 25 -1.93 -18.19 -15.51
C ASN A 25 -3.21 -17.37 -15.78
N THR A 26 -3.40 -16.23 -15.12
CA THR A 26 -4.59 -15.39 -15.29
C THR A 26 -4.39 -14.31 -16.37
N SER A 27 -5.51 -13.73 -16.85
CA SER A 27 -5.56 -12.75 -17.93
C SER A 27 -4.71 -11.50 -17.67
N HIS A 28 -4.55 -10.64 -18.68
CA HIS A 28 -3.71 -9.44 -18.59
C HIS A 28 -4.27 -8.36 -17.62
N ASP A 29 -5.57 -8.37 -17.35
CA ASP A 29 -6.26 -7.35 -16.55
C ASP A 29 -6.76 -7.91 -15.22
N PHE A 30 -5.85 -8.04 -14.25
CA PHE A 30 -6.23 -8.37 -12.88
C PHE A 30 -5.51 -7.50 -11.86
N TYR A 31 -6.15 -7.37 -10.71
CA TYR A 31 -5.60 -6.84 -9.47
C TYR A 31 -6.32 -7.53 -8.31
N ASP A 32 -5.63 -7.72 -7.20
CA ASP A 32 -6.25 -8.06 -5.92
C ASP A 32 -5.79 -7.07 -4.86
N ASP A 33 -6.64 -6.86 -3.86
CA ASP A 33 -6.34 -6.10 -2.66
C ASP A 33 -6.31 -6.99 -1.42
N TYR A 34 -5.35 -6.74 -0.54
CA TYR A 34 -5.23 -7.43 0.74
C TYR A 34 -4.89 -6.43 1.83
N HIS A 35 -5.68 -6.39 2.90
CA HIS A 35 -5.29 -5.67 4.10
C HIS A 35 -4.07 -6.34 4.74
N ILE A 36 -3.22 -5.54 5.40
CA ILE A 36 -2.00 -6.07 6.02
C ILE A 36 -2.27 -7.13 7.09
N ASP A 37 -3.44 -7.13 7.73
CA ASP A 37 -3.82 -8.12 8.73
C ASP A 37 -4.31 -9.45 8.15
N GLU A 38 -4.69 -9.47 6.86
CA GLU A 38 -4.90 -10.71 6.10
C GLU A 38 -3.56 -11.39 5.77
N ILE A 39 -2.48 -10.61 5.68
CA ILE A 39 -1.12 -11.08 5.46
C ILE A 39 -0.47 -11.49 6.80
N ASP A 40 -0.61 -10.67 7.83
CA ASP A 40 -0.09 -10.91 9.19
C ASP A 40 -1.17 -10.66 10.25
N ASN A 41 -1.81 -11.73 10.70
CA ASN A 41 -2.95 -11.69 11.61
C ASN A 41 -2.68 -11.02 12.97
N SER A 42 -1.41 -10.85 13.35
CA SER A 42 -1.03 -10.15 14.57
C SER A 42 -1.38 -8.65 14.53
N LEU A 43 -1.64 -8.12 13.34
CA LEU A 43 -1.94 -6.71 13.10
C LEU A 43 -3.41 -6.34 13.34
N SER A 44 -4.33 -7.31 13.33
CA SER A 44 -5.78 -7.09 13.47
C SER A 44 -6.18 -6.25 14.70
N LYS A 45 -5.37 -6.28 15.77
CA LYS A 45 -5.59 -5.51 17.02
C LYS A 45 -4.44 -4.57 17.38
N ALA A 46 -3.42 -4.45 16.52
CA ALA A 46 -2.20 -3.70 16.80
C ALA A 46 -2.09 -2.49 15.87
N LYS A 47 -3.08 -1.59 15.95
CA LYS A 47 -3.17 -0.39 15.10
C LYS A 47 -1.93 0.49 15.17
N GLU A 48 -1.27 0.55 16.31
CA GLU A 48 -0.01 1.27 16.53
C GLU A 48 1.16 0.75 15.66
N LEU A 49 1.03 -0.46 15.10
CA LEU A 49 2.03 -1.09 14.25
C LEU A 49 1.71 -1.01 12.76
N TRP A 50 0.49 -0.59 12.38
CA TRP A 50 0.00 -0.69 11.00
C TRP A 50 0.91 0.01 10.01
N TRP A 51 1.32 1.25 10.28
CA TRP A 51 2.20 1.99 9.38
C TRP A 51 3.50 1.24 9.10
N ASN A 52 4.24 0.91 10.16
CA ASN A 52 5.55 0.26 10.05
C ASN A 52 5.43 -1.12 9.39
N ALA A 53 4.42 -1.91 9.77
CA ALA A 53 4.18 -3.22 9.18
C ALA A 53 3.88 -3.11 7.68
N SER A 54 3.03 -2.17 7.27
CA SER A 54 2.69 -1.91 5.87
C SER A 54 3.92 -1.63 5.02
N VAL A 55 4.81 -0.75 5.51
CA VAL A 55 6.04 -0.39 4.81
C VAL A 55 6.96 -1.60 4.66
N HIS A 56 7.09 -2.43 5.70
CA HIS A 56 7.88 -3.66 5.65
C HIS A 56 7.31 -4.69 4.66
N ILE A 57 6.00 -4.94 4.71
CA ILE A 57 5.31 -5.90 3.82
C ILE A 57 5.42 -5.42 2.37
N TYR A 58 5.17 -4.13 2.11
CA TYR A 58 5.33 -3.52 0.79
C TYR A 58 6.74 -3.69 0.23
N ASN A 59 7.77 -3.40 1.04
CA ASN A 59 9.16 -3.55 0.63
C ASN A 59 9.54 -5.00 0.35
N ASP A 60 9.03 -5.96 1.14
CA ASP A 60 9.27 -7.39 0.89
C ASP A 60 8.62 -7.85 -0.42
N PHE A 61 7.35 -7.47 -0.66
CA PHE A 61 6.62 -7.87 -1.87
C PHE A 61 7.27 -7.29 -3.12
N THR A 62 7.56 -5.98 -3.12
CA THR A 62 8.23 -5.31 -4.24
C THR A 62 9.62 -5.88 -4.51
N SER A 63 10.40 -6.14 -3.46
CA SER A 63 11.73 -6.77 -3.61
C SER A 63 11.63 -8.16 -4.21
N TYR A 64 10.70 -8.98 -3.72
CA TYR A 64 10.52 -10.34 -4.19
C TYR A 64 10.08 -10.42 -5.66
N ILE A 65 9.09 -9.60 -6.04
CA ILE A 65 8.61 -9.49 -7.43
C ILE A 65 9.74 -9.03 -8.36
N LYS A 66 10.56 -8.07 -7.91
CA LYS A 66 11.71 -7.57 -8.66
C LYS A 66 12.81 -8.61 -8.82
N GLU A 67 13.13 -9.36 -7.76
CA GLU A 67 14.12 -10.45 -7.78
C GLU A 67 13.75 -11.52 -8.81
N LEU A 68 12.46 -11.80 -9.00
CA LEU A 68 11.95 -12.76 -9.97
C LEU A 68 11.74 -12.19 -11.38
N ASN A 69 11.99 -10.90 -11.59
CA ASN A 69 11.75 -10.20 -12.85
C ASN A 69 10.32 -10.39 -13.38
N LEU A 70 9.33 -10.29 -12.49
CA LEU A 70 7.91 -10.43 -12.83
C LEU A 70 7.30 -9.10 -13.26
N GLU A 71 6.31 -9.17 -14.16
CA GLU A 71 5.53 -8.02 -14.64
C GLU A 71 4.37 -7.66 -13.69
N TYR A 72 4.59 -7.80 -12.39
CA TYR A 72 3.62 -7.42 -11.36
C TYR A 72 4.01 -6.12 -10.67
N GLY A 73 3.01 -5.29 -10.38
CA GLY A 73 3.15 -4.10 -9.57
C GLY A 73 2.58 -4.32 -8.17
N VAL A 74 3.07 -3.51 -7.23
CA VAL A 74 2.51 -3.42 -5.89
C VAL A 74 2.22 -1.95 -5.59
N ILE A 75 1.02 -1.65 -5.09
CA ILE A 75 0.66 -0.35 -4.55
C ILE A 75 0.31 -0.55 -3.08
N LEU A 76 0.98 0.20 -2.19
CA LEU A 76 0.54 0.34 -0.81
C LEU A 76 -0.53 1.44 -0.76
N CYS A 77 -1.73 1.07 -0.34
CA CYS A 77 -2.89 1.93 -0.20
C CYS A 77 -3.16 2.23 1.27
N ILE A 78 -3.32 3.52 1.58
CA ILE A 78 -3.38 4.00 2.95
C ILE A 78 -4.51 5.00 3.06
N CYS A 79 -5.62 4.61 3.68
CA CYS A 79 -6.60 5.57 4.17
C CYS A 79 -5.93 6.42 5.27
N ILE A 80 -6.04 7.73 5.15
CA ILE A 80 -5.41 8.68 6.07
C ILE A 80 -6.45 9.52 6.79
N SER A 81 -6.08 10.03 7.96
CA SER A 81 -6.94 10.89 8.78
C SER A 81 -7.52 12.06 7.98
N ASN A 82 -8.80 12.37 8.23
CA ASN A 82 -9.49 13.50 7.61
C ASN A 82 -8.86 14.86 7.94
N PHE A 83 -7.98 14.93 8.94
CA PHE A 83 -7.15 16.10 9.24
C PHE A 83 -6.20 16.49 8.09
N TYR A 84 -5.68 15.51 7.36
CA TYR A 84 -4.71 15.75 6.29
C TYR A 84 -5.42 16.15 4.99
N THR A 85 -4.79 16.94 4.15
CA THR A 85 -5.20 17.44 2.84
C THR A 85 -3.96 17.50 1.96
N LYS A 86 -4.14 17.57 0.64
CA LYS A 86 -3.03 17.71 -0.32
C LYS A 86 -1.94 18.71 0.12
N THR A 87 -2.31 19.83 0.74
CA THR A 87 -1.38 20.92 1.08
C THR A 87 -0.75 20.82 2.47
N ASN A 88 -1.24 19.94 3.35
CA ASN A 88 -0.75 19.83 4.73
C ASN A 88 -0.24 18.42 5.11
N ILE A 89 -0.16 17.50 4.13
CA ILE A 89 0.44 16.19 4.36
C ILE A 89 1.92 16.37 4.73
N PRO A 90 2.39 15.79 5.85
CA PRO A 90 3.79 15.89 6.24
C PRO A 90 4.69 15.19 5.21
N ARG A 91 5.97 15.55 5.13
CA ARG A 91 6.93 14.88 4.21
C ARG A 91 7.42 13.52 4.70
N LYS A 92 7.27 13.25 6.00
CA LYS A 92 7.62 11.99 6.66
C LYS A 92 6.40 11.48 7.40
N TRP A 93 6.18 10.18 7.35
CA TRP A 93 4.95 9.55 7.80
C TRP A 93 5.23 8.49 8.85
N ASP A 94 4.26 8.34 9.75
CA ASP A 94 4.23 7.34 10.80
C ASP A 94 2.77 6.95 11.08
N ASN A 95 2.54 6.26 12.19
CA ASN A 95 1.20 5.80 12.55
C ASN A 95 0.20 6.93 12.86
N ALA A 96 0.64 8.17 13.10
CA ALA A 96 -0.25 9.30 13.33
C ALA A 96 -1.04 9.68 12.07
N ILE A 97 -0.55 9.34 10.87
CA ILE A 97 -1.30 9.56 9.63
C ILE A 97 -2.60 8.71 9.57
N LEU A 98 -2.67 7.65 10.38
CA LEU A 98 -3.81 6.72 10.49
C LEU A 98 -4.74 7.05 11.67
N GLU A 99 -4.60 8.22 12.30
CA GLU A 99 -5.48 8.63 13.39
C GLU A 99 -6.94 8.73 12.90
N GLY A 100 -7.86 8.11 13.66
CA GLY A 100 -9.28 8.03 13.28
C GLY A 100 -9.62 6.97 12.21
N ILE A 101 -8.63 6.29 11.62
CA ILE A 101 -8.85 5.23 10.61
C ILE A 101 -9.10 3.88 11.27
N ASP A 102 -10.18 3.21 10.92
CA ASP A 102 -10.60 1.92 11.51
C ASP A 102 -10.18 0.70 10.68
N THR A 103 -9.72 0.93 9.45
CA THR A 103 -9.28 -0.10 8.51
C THR A 103 -7.75 -0.11 8.37
N PRO A 104 -7.10 -1.28 8.38
CA PRO A 104 -5.67 -1.37 8.12
C PRO A 104 -5.35 -0.91 6.69
N PRO A 105 -4.12 -0.40 6.43
CA PRO A 105 -3.63 -0.24 5.08
C PRO A 105 -3.70 -1.54 4.27
N SER A 106 -3.81 -1.42 2.96
CA SER A 106 -3.88 -2.55 2.04
C SER A 106 -2.78 -2.52 0.99
N LEU A 107 -2.48 -3.68 0.42
CA LEU A 107 -1.61 -3.81 -0.75
C LEU A 107 -2.45 -4.25 -1.94
N TYR A 108 -2.43 -3.45 -3.01
CA TYR A 108 -2.87 -3.90 -4.31
C TYR A 108 -1.70 -4.61 -5.01
N ILE A 109 -1.94 -5.83 -5.48
CA ILE A 109 -1.01 -6.58 -6.30
C ILE A 109 -1.67 -6.77 -7.67
N TYR A 110 -0.99 -6.36 -8.74
CA TYR A 110 -1.62 -6.22 -10.06
C TYR A 110 -0.64 -6.52 -11.18
N ASN A 111 -1.15 -6.82 -12.38
CA ASN A 111 -0.32 -6.82 -13.59
C ASN A 111 0.07 -5.38 -13.94
N LYS A 112 1.35 -5.07 -14.14
CA LYS A 112 1.79 -3.68 -14.44
C LYS A 112 1.12 -3.06 -15.66
N ASN A 113 0.65 -3.87 -16.59
CA ASN A 113 -0.04 -3.41 -17.79
C ASN A 113 -1.56 -3.22 -17.60
N ASN A 114 -2.08 -3.46 -16.38
CA ASN A 114 -3.49 -3.26 -16.06
C ASN A 114 -3.87 -1.79 -16.29
N ALA A 115 -4.69 -1.56 -17.32
CA ALA A 115 -5.04 -0.22 -17.77
C ALA A 115 -5.88 0.56 -16.74
N ASP A 116 -6.68 -0.13 -15.94
CA ASP A 116 -7.55 0.47 -14.94
C ASP A 116 -6.73 1.07 -13.79
N ILE A 117 -5.75 0.31 -13.27
CA ILE A 117 -4.84 0.79 -12.23
C ILE A 117 -4.04 2.00 -12.73
N ILE A 118 -3.51 1.94 -13.96
CA ILE A 118 -2.78 3.05 -14.58
C ILE A 118 -3.67 4.29 -14.71
N SER A 119 -4.89 4.12 -15.23
CA SER A 119 -5.86 5.20 -15.42
C SER A 119 -6.27 5.85 -14.11
N TRP A 120 -6.47 5.04 -13.07
CA TRP A 120 -6.84 5.52 -11.75
C TRP A 120 -5.73 6.35 -11.09
N LEU A 121 -4.48 5.86 -11.11
CA LEU A 121 -3.37 6.62 -10.52
C LEU A 121 -3.14 7.96 -11.25
N LYS A 122 -3.41 8.04 -12.56
CA LYS A 122 -3.35 9.31 -13.32
C LYS A 122 -4.37 10.35 -12.87
N GLN A 123 -5.45 9.95 -12.21
CA GLN A 123 -6.45 10.87 -11.64
C GLN A 123 -6.02 11.40 -10.27
N CYS A 124 -4.98 10.82 -9.67
CA CYS A 124 -4.47 11.22 -8.38
C CYS A 124 -3.47 12.38 -8.49
N THR A 125 -3.29 13.12 -7.40
CA THR A 125 -2.23 14.12 -7.29
C THR A 125 -0.91 13.45 -6.93
N LEU A 126 0.15 13.68 -7.71
CA LEU A 126 1.50 13.30 -7.30
C LEU A 126 2.03 14.22 -6.18
N LEU A 127 2.60 13.63 -5.13
CA LEU A 127 3.20 14.34 -3.98
C LEU A 127 4.72 14.14 -3.93
N GLU A 128 5.42 15.16 -3.42
CA GLU A 128 6.82 15.02 -3.03
C GLU A 128 6.93 14.29 -1.68
N CYS A 129 7.57 13.12 -1.67
CA CYS A 129 7.81 12.34 -0.45
C CYS A 129 9.18 11.65 -0.53
N GLU A 130 9.93 11.67 0.57
CA GLU A 130 11.27 11.06 0.67
C GLU A 130 11.29 9.79 1.51
N TYR A 131 10.13 9.39 2.06
CA TYR A 131 10.09 8.38 3.12
C TYR A 131 10.41 6.97 2.62
N ILE A 132 9.87 6.58 1.46
CA ILE A 132 10.18 5.29 0.83
C ILE A 132 11.00 5.59 -0.44
N LYS A 133 12.25 5.13 -0.45
CA LYS A 133 13.18 5.44 -1.54
C LYS A 133 12.72 4.79 -2.84
N GLY A 134 12.66 5.59 -3.91
CA GLY A 134 12.36 5.10 -5.26
C GLY A 134 10.88 4.82 -5.50
N THR A 135 9.99 5.38 -4.68
CA THR A 135 8.53 5.29 -4.88
C THR A 135 7.97 6.62 -5.35
N GLU A 136 6.97 6.54 -6.21
CA GLU A 136 6.02 7.59 -6.50
C GLU A 136 4.89 7.55 -5.45
N VAL A 137 4.39 8.73 -5.10
CA VAL A 137 3.39 8.89 -4.05
C VAL A 137 2.23 9.69 -4.58
N TYR A 138 1.06 9.06 -4.63
CA TYR A 138 -0.16 9.66 -5.13
C TYR A 138 -1.17 9.90 -4.01
N TYR A 139 -1.86 11.02 -4.10
CA TYR A 139 -2.90 11.43 -3.18
C TYR A 139 -4.24 11.52 -3.89
N HIS A 140 -5.27 11.00 -3.24
CA HIS A 140 -6.64 11.04 -3.73
C HIS A 140 -7.57 11.52 -2.61
N GLU A 141 -8.51 12.39 -2.98
CA GLU A 141 -9.56 12.90 -2.10
C GLU A 141 -10.90 12.74 -2.81
N ILE A 142 -11.82 12.03 -2.18
CA ILE A 142 -13.20 11.87 -2.63
C ILE A 142 -14.10 12.58 -1.62
N LYS A 143 -14.87 13.57 -2.11
CA LYS A 143 -15.90 14.23 -1.34
C LYS A 143 -17.23 13.56 -1.62
N ASP A 144 -17.78 12.91 -0.61
CA ASP A 144 -19.17 12.47 -0.56
C ASP A 144 -20.01 13.53 0.20
N VAL A 145 -21.34 13.40 0.18
CA VAL A 145 -22.28 14.38 0.71
C VAL A 145 -21.99 14.73 2.18
N ASP A 146 -21.68 13.71 2.99
CA ASP A 146 -21.42 13.87 4.43
C ASP A 146 -20.00 13.47 4.84
N ASP A 147 -19.21 12.88 3.93
CA ASP A 147 -17.90 12.30 4.23
C ASP A 147 -16.82 12.74 3.23
N CYS A 148 -15.56 12.70 3.68
CA CYS A 148 -14.41 12.97 2.82
C CYS A 148 -13.39 11.86 3.01
N TYR A 149 -13.22 11.01 1.99
CA TYR A 149 -12.27 9.90 2.02
C TYR A 149 -10.94 10.35 1.42
N LYS A 150 -9.86 10.12 2.15
CA LYS A 150 -8.51 10.53 1.77
C LYS A 150 -7.59 9.34 1.77
N THR A 151 -6.91 9.16 0.65
CA THR A 151 -6.07 7.98 0.44
C THR A 151 -4.73 8.37 -0.15
N ILE A 152 -3.69 7.70 0.33
CA ILE A 152 -2.34 7.75 -0.22
C ILE A 152 -2.04 6.42 -0.88
N PHE A 153 -1.51 6.49 -2.11
CA PHE A 153 -1.00 5.34 -2.85
C PHE A 153 0.50 5.48 -3.01
N ILE A 154 1.24 4.44 -2.65
CA ILE A 154 2.70 4.40 -2.80
C ILE A 154 3.06 3.26 -3.74
N THR A 155 3.79 3.56 -4.82
CA THR A 155 4.19 2.55 -5.79
C THR A 155 5.55 2.83 -6.40
N GLN A 156 6.25 1.79 -6.87
CA GLN A 156 7.49 1.94 -7.65
C GLN A 156 7.21 2.12 -9.15
N THR A 157 5.95 1.96 -9.57
CA THR A 157 5.54 2.16 -10.96
C THR A 157 5.50 3.65 -11.26
N LYS A 158 6.37 4.09 -12.17
CA LYS A 158 6.28 5.43 -12.77
C LYS A 158 5.23 5.40 -13.88
N LEU A 159 4.28 6.32 -13.82
CA LEU A 159 3.25 6.51 -14.84
C LEU A 159 3.74 7.43 -15.96
#